data_AF-A0A3B9CYJ3-F1
#
_entry.id   AF-A0A3B9CYJ3-F1
#
_cell.length_a   1.000
_cell.length_b   1.000
_cell.length_c   1.000
_cell.angle_alpha   90.00
_cell.angle_beta   90.00
_cell.angle_gamma   90.00
#
_symmetry.space_group_name_H-M   'P 1'
#
loop_
_entity.id
_entity.type
_entity.pdbx_description
1 polymer ?
#
loop_
_entity_poly.entity_id
_entity_poly.type
_entity_poly.pdbx_seq_one_letter_code
_entity_poly.pdbx_strand_id
1 'polypeptide(L)'
;MSLSRVLIPFTLWFVVTTVHAQKDGRRVAALHTQAILESADWKPLFNGTDLTGWTGDTSKYAVEDGVLVCRKGAHDLVTAKEYSDFAFTFEFKLEESGNNGIGIRVPQGGHPAGDGMEIQILDHFGSRYGTETTLANGSKHKVSWLKPW
;
A
#
# COMPACT_ATOMS: atom_id res chain seq x y z
N MET A 1 25.89 5.08 -83.21
CA MET A 1 24.67 5.09 -82.38
C MET A 1 25.09 5.30 -80.93
N SER A 2 24.88 6.50 -80.38
CA SER A 2 25.27 6.86 -79.02
C SER A 2 24.08 6.63 -78.08
N LEU A 3 24.26 5.81 -77.05
CA LEU A 3 23.24 5.51 -76.04
C LEU A 3 23.21 6.65 -75.01
N SER A 4 22.14 7.44 -75.01
CA SER A 4 21.87 8.43 -73.98
C SER A 4 21.44 7.73 -72.69
N ARG A 5 22.24 7.86 -71.62
CA ARG A 5 21.87 7.38 -70.28
C ARG A 5 20.88 8.36 -69.66
N VAL A 6 19.70 7.86 -69.27
CA VAL A 6 18.71 8.60 -68.48
C VAL A 6 19.04 8.39 -67.01
N LEU A 7 19.33 9.47 -66.27
CA LEU A 7 19.50 9.45 -64.83
C LEU A 7 18.15 9.81 -64.20
N ILE A 8 17.51 8.87 -63.48
CA ILE A 8 16.30 9.15 -62.70
C ILE A 8 16.76 9.46 -61.27
N PRO A 9 16.60 10.70 -60.75
CA PRO A 9 16.94 10.98 -59.37
C PRO A 9 15.89 10.36 -58.45
N PHE A 10 16.26 9.33 -57.70
CA PHE A 10 15.44 8.81 -56.60
C PHE A 10 15.57 9.76 -55.41
N THR A 11 14.51 10.51 -55.09
CA THR A 11 14.40 11.23 -53.82
C THR A 11 13.92 10.27 -52.75
N LEU A 12 14.81 9.85 -51.84
CA LEU A 12 14.46 8.98 -50.71
C LEU A 12 13.77 9.81 -49.63
N TRP A 13 12.47 9.59 -49.40
CA TRP A 13 11.73 10.18 -48.29
C TRP A 13 11.93 9.32 -47.04
N PHE A 14 12.60 9.84 -46.02
CA PHE A 14 12.59 9.23 -44.68
C PHE A 14 11.35 9.73 -43.93
N VAL A 15 10.42 8.83 -43.62
CA VAL A 15 9.34 9.11 -42.66
C VAL A 15 9.85 8.75 -41.27
N VAL A 16 10.21 9.74 -40.46
CA VAL A 16 10.47 9.54 -39.03
C VAL A 16 9.12 9.64 -38.31
N THR A 17 8.52 8.50 -37.97
CA THR A 17 7.34 8.49 -37.11
C THR A 17 7.78 8.58 -35.65
N THR A 18 7.54 9.72 -35.00
CA THR A 18 7.67 9.83 -33.55
C THR A 18 6.55 9.04 -32.89
N VAL A 19 6.90 7.91 -32.26
CA VAL A 19 5.96 7.17 -31.42
C VAL A 19 5.81 7.97 -30.12
N HIS A 20 4.69 8.67 -29.96
CA HIS A 20 4.33 9.25 -28.68
C HIS A 20 3.93 8.11 -27.75
N ALA A 21 4.83 7.70 -26.85
CA ALA A 21 4.50 6.74 -25.82
C ALA A 21 3.32 7.29 -24.99
N GLN A 22 2.18 6.61 -25.03
CA GLN A 22 1.02 6.95 -24.23
C GLN A 22 1.42 6.91 -22.75
N LYS A 23 1.32 8.05 -22.06
CA LYS A 23 1.64 8.12 -20.62
C LYS A 23 0.67 7.22 -19.87
N ASP A 24 1.18 6.14 -19.29
CA ASP A 24 0.41 5.31 -18.37
C ASP A 24 0.03 6.16 -17.14
N GLY A 25 -1.26 6.40 -16.94
CA GLY A 25 -1.78 7.18 -15.83
C GLY A 25 -1.38 6.62 -14.47
N ARG A 26 -1.18 5.30 -14.35
CA ARG A 26 -0.71 4.65 -13.11
C ARG A 26 0.72 5.03 -12.81
N ARG A 27 1.58 5.06 -13.84
CA ARG A 27 2.97 5.49 -13.71
C ARG A 27 3.07 6.96 -13.33
N VAL A 28 2.22 7.82 -13.92
CA VAL A 28 2.17 9.25 -13.56
C VAL A 28 1.73 9.44 -12.11
N ALA A 29 0.69 8.71 -11.67
CA ALA A 29 0.24 8.76 -10.28
C ALA A 29 1.34 8.30 -9.30
N ALA A 30 2.04 7.19 -9.60
CA ALA A 30 3.14 6.70 -8.77
C ALA A 30 4.29 7.71 -8.67
N LEU A 31 4.68 8.34 -9.78
CA LEU A 31 5.73 9.38 -9.78
C LEU A 31 5.30 10.63 -9.00
N HIS A 32 4.04 11.03 -9.08
CA HIS A 32 3.49 12.12 -8.27
C HIS A 32 3.50 11.78 -6.79
N THR A 33 3.06 10.58 -6.40
CA THR A 33 3.14 10.12 -5.01
C THR A 33 4.58 10.15 -4.51
N GLN A 34 5.52 9.60 -5.28
CA GLN A 34 6.94 9.63 -4.93
C GLN A 34 7.45 11.05 -4.69
N ALA A 35 7.14 11.98 -5.59
CA ALA A 35 7.54 13.39 -5.44
C ALA A 35 6.89 14.04 -4.20
N ILE A 36 5.64 13.71 -3.86
CA ILE A 36 4.98 14.17 -2.63
C ILE A 36 5.71 13.62 -1.41
N LEU A 37 6.04 12.32 -1.39
CA LEU A 37 6.75 11.71 -0.25
C LEU A 37 8.15 12.32 -0.04
N GLU A 38 8.86 12.60 -1.13
CA GLU A 38 10.21 13.19 -1.10
C GLU A 38 10.24 14.67 -0.69
N SER A 39 9.16 15.42 -0.98
CA SER A 39 9.08 16.85 -0.66
C SER A 39 8.26 17.18 0.59
N ALA A 40 7.62 16.18 1.20
CA ALA A 40 6.76 16.38 2.37
C ALA A 40 7.57 16.71 3.64
N ASP A 41 7.02 17.63 4.43
CA ASP A 41 7.45 17.88 5.81
C ASP A 41 6.81 16.84 6.75
N TRP A 42 7.49 15.71 6.92
CA TRP A 42 7.03 14.61 7.76
C TRP A 42 7.02 14.97 9.24
N LYS A 43 5.89 14.71 9.91
CA LYS A 43 5.75 14.83 11.36
C LYS A 43 5.58 13.46 12.00
N PRO A 44 6.33 13.14 13.08
CA PRO A 44 6.13 11.89 13.80
C PRO A 44 4.70 11.81 14.35
N LEU A 45 3.99 10.74 14.01
CA LEU A 45 2.70 10.43 14.63
C LEU A 45 2.90 9.81 16.02
N PHE A 46 3.94 9.01 16.17
CA PHE A 46 4.38 8.40 17.42
C PHE A 46 5.67 9.07 17.89
N ASN A 47 5.75 9.40 19.18
CA ASN A 47 6.88 10.12 19.76
C ASN A 47 8.06 9.21 20.16
N GLY A 48 7.90 7.89 20.11
CA GLY A 48 8.95 6.94 20.47
C GLY A 48 9.12 6.71 21.97
N THR A 49 8.35 7.38 22.84
CA THR A 49 8.57 7.35 24.30
C THR A 49 7.35 6.91 25.08
N ASP A 50 6.15 7.32 24.67
CA ASP A 50 4.92 7.06 25.41
C ASP A 50 3.67 7.21 24.52
N LEU A 51 2.49 7.09 25.12
CA LEU A 51 1.21 7.20 24.42
C LEU A 51 0.65 8.62 24.38
N THR A 52 1.47 9.66 24.62
CA THR A 52 1.02 11.05 24.48
C THR A 52 0.51 11.30 23.06
N GLY A 53 -0.69 11.84 22.95
CA GLY A 53 -1.36 12.05 21.66
C GLY A 53 -2.18 10.85 21.18
N TRP A 54 -2.31 9.79 21.99
CA TRP A 54 -3.17 8.63 21.74
C TRP A 54 -4.30 8.52 22.77
N THR A 55 -5.39 7.90 22.36
CA THR A 55 -6.63 7.61 23.12
C THR A 55 -7.14 6.21 22.76
N GLY A 56 -8.30 5.80 23.25
CA GLY A 56 -8.81 4.43 23.07
C GLY A 56 -8.25 3.48 24.13
N ASP A 57 -7.84 2.27 23.75
CA ASP A 57 -7.35 1.26 24.69
C ASP A 57 -5.88 1.45 25.08
N THR A 58 -5.57 2.54 25.77
CA THR A 58 -4.21 2.82 26.24
C THR A 58 -3.70 1.82 27.29
N SER A 59 -4.56 0.93 27.81
CA SER A 59 -4.22 -0.06 28.83
C SER A 59 -3.51 -1.30 28.27
N LYS A 60 -3.70 -1.59 26.98
CA LYS A 60 -3.15 -2.75 26.27
C LYS A 60 -2.04 -2.40 25.30
N TYR A 61 -1.67 -1.12 25.21
CA TYR A 61 -0.51 -0.67 24.45
C TYR A 61 0.60 -0.25 25.39
N ALA A 62 1.84 -0.45 24.95
CA ALA A 62 3.03 -0.03 25.67
C ALA A 62 4.08 0.49 24.69
N VAL A 63 5.02 1.25 25.22
CA VAL A 63 6.23 1.62 24.49
C VAL A 63 7.39 0.83 25.07
N GLU A 64 8.00 -0.02 24.25
CA GLU A 64 9.09 -0.92 24.64
C GLU A 64 10.22 -0.72 23.62
N ASP A 65 11.39 -0.32 24.09
CA ASP A 65 12.57 -0.01 23.24
C ASP A 65 12.29 0.94 22.06
N GLY A 66 11.43 1.93 22.29
CA GLY A 66 11.04 2.91 21.27
C GLY A 66 10.04 2.39 20.24
N VAL A 67 9.44 1.22 20.48
CA VAL A 67 8.43 0.59 19.62
C VAL A 67 7.07 0.62 20.31
N LEU A 68 6.03 0.97 19.56
CA LEU A 68 4.65 0.86 20.01
C LEU A 68 4.19 -0.61 19.94
N VAL A 69 4.00 -1.24 21.09
CA VAL A 69 3.64 -2.65 21.22
C VAL A 69 2.15 -2.81 21.54
N CYS A 70 1.45 -3.57 20.70
CA CYS A 70 0.07 -3.99 20.90
C CYS A 70 0.03 -5.34 21.63
N ARG A 71 -0.66 -5.41 22.79
CA ARG A 71 -0.78 -6.65 23.55
C ARG A 71 -2.02 -7.45 23.12
N LYS A 72 -1.98 -8.75 23.35
CA LYS A 72 -3.09 -9.66 23.03
C LYS A 72 -4.40 -9.19 23.67
N GLY A 73 -5.44 -9.11 22.83
CA GLY A 73 -6.78 -8.68 23.24
C GLY A 73 -6.95 -7.17 23.39
N ALA A 74 -6.02 -6.37 22.87
CA ALA A 74 -6.19 -4.93 22.75
C ALA A 74 -7.38 -4.57 21.83
N HIS A 75 -8.07 -3.50 22.18
CA HIS A 75 -8.97 -2.78 21.27
C HIS A 75 -8.23 -1.65 20.56
N ASP A 76 -8.95 -0.81 19.82
CA ASP A 76 -8.34 0.24 19.00
C ASP A 76 -7.59 1.29 19.85
N LEU A 77 -6.36 1.58 19.44
CA LEU A 77 -5.62 2.77 19.84
C LEU A 77 -5.81 3.85 18.78
N VAL A 78 -6.27 5.03 19.19
CA VAL A 78 -6.73 6.07 18.29
C VAL A 78 -5.95 7.35 18.51
N THR A 79 -5.59 8.05 17.45
CA THR A 79 -4.94 9.37 17.55
C THR A 79 -5.88 10.35 18.24
N ALA A 80 -5.38 11.15 19.18
CA ALA A 80 -6.18 12.19 19.83
C ALA A 80 -6.57 13.32 18.88
N LYS A 81 -5.82 13.48 17.78
CA LYS A 81 -6.11 14.42 16.68
C LYS A 81 -6.78 13.70 15.53
N GLU A 82 -7.65 14.42 14.84
CA GLU A 82 -8.20 14.01 13.56
C GLU A 82 -7.33 14.51 12.42
N TYR A 83 -7.27 13.73 11.34
CA TYR A 83 -6.52 14.05 10.13
C TYR A 83 -7.44 13.91 8.92
N SER A 84 -7.37 14.88 8.01
CA SER A 84 -8.06 14.82 6.73
C SER A 84 -7.14 14.19 5.68
N ASP A 85 -6.55 15.00 4.82
CA ASP A 85 -5.68 14.54 3.74
C ASP A 85 -4.25 14.42 4.26
N PHE A 86 -3.71 13.20 4.22
CA PHE A 86 -2.40 12.90 4.74
C PHE A 86 -1.68 11.86 3.88
N ALA A 87 -0.35 11.90 3.97
CA ALA A 87 0.50 10.76 3.68
C ALA A 87 0.93 10.15 5.01
N PHE A 88 0.88 8.83 5.11
CA PHE A 88 1.22 8.10 6.34
C PHE A 88 2.18 6.96 5.99
N THR A 89 3.27 6.87 6.76
CA THR A 89 4.25 5.81 6.67
C THR A 89 4.45 5.23 8.06
N PHE A 90 4.63 3.92 8.11
CA PHE A 90 4.91 3.20 9.34
C PHE A 90 5.62 1.90 8.99
N GLU A 91 6.28 1.34 9.99
CA GLU A 91 6.85 0.00 9.96
C GLU A 91 6.09 -0.86 10.95
N PHE A 92 5.95 -2.14 10.65
CA PHE A 92 5.26 -3.08 11.53
C PHE A 92 5.96 -4.42 11.53
N LYS A 93 5.75 -5.15 12.62
CA LYS A 93 6.12 -6.56 12.76
C LYS A 93 4.94 -7.29 13.37
N LEU A 94 4.67 -8.49 12.85
CA LEU A 94 3.62 -9.36 13.36
C LEU A 94 4.23 -10.57 14.06
N GLU A 95 3.50 -11.10 15.03
CA GLU A 95 3.66 -12.47 15.49
C GLU A 95 3.11 -13.46 14.45
N GLU A 96 3.45 -14.73 14.61
CA GLU A 96 2.90 -15.83 13.80
C GLU A 96 1.37 -15.77 13.77
N SER A 97 0.79 -15.75 12.56
CA SER A 97 -0.65 -15.61 12.35
C SER A 97 -1.28 -14.33 12.95
N GLY A 98 -0.48 -13.27 13.10
CA GLY A 98 -0.95 -11.95 13.50
C GLY A 98 -1.99 -11.38 12.53
N ASN A 99 -3.03 -10.74 13.09
CA ASN A 99 -4.09 -10.08 12.34
C ASN A 99 -4.39 -8.74 13.02
N ASN A 100 -4.22 -7.67 12.26
CA ASN A 100 -4.41 -6.30 12.70
C ASN A 100 -4.84 -5.45 11.48
N GLY A 101 -4.98 -4.15 11.66
CA GLY A 101 -5.30 -3.22 10.59
C GLY A 101 -5.07 -1.77 11.01
N ILE A 102 -4.96 -0.90 10.02
CA ILE A 102 -4.96 0.55 10.24
C ILE A 102 -6.33 1.07 9.81
N GLY A 103 -7.09 1.57 10.78
CA GLY A 103 -8.32 2.31 10.53
C GLY A 103 -8.01 3.72 10.05
N ILE A 104 -8.56 4.11 8.91
CA ILE A 104 -8.56 5.49 8.43
C ILE A 104 -9.99 5.94 8.14
N ARG A 105 -10.25 7.24 8.27
CA ARG A 105 -11.58 7.84 8.03
C ARG A 105 -12.70 7.16 8.84
N VAL A 106 -12.36 6.68 10.05
CA VAL A 106 -13.31 6.04 10.95
C VAL A 106 -14.05 7.14 11.72
N PRO A 107 -15.39 7.21 11.68
CA PRO A 107 -16.13 8.16 12.49
C PRO A 107 -15.92 7.87 13.97
N GLN A 108 -16.05 8.88 14.83
CA GLN A 108 -15.88 8.72 16.27
C GLN A 108 -16.81 7.63 16.82
N GLY A 109 -16.22 6.61 17.45
CA GLY A 109 -16.93 5.46 18.01
C GLY A 109 -17.33 4.38 16.99
N GLY A 110 -16.99 4.55 15.70
CA GLY A 110 -17.20 3.54 14.66
C GLY A 110 -16.14 2.44 14.67
N HIS A 111 -16.47 1.30 14.08
CA HIS A 111 -15.55 0.18 13.91
C HIS A 111 -14.77 0.32 12.59
N PRO A 112 -13.43 0.24 12.57
CA PRO A 112 -12.63 0.46 11.35
C PRO A 112 -13.07 -0.36 10.14
N ALA A 113 -13.38 -1.65 10.34
CA ALA A 113 -13.78 -2.56 9.27
C ALA A 113 -15.22 -2.35 8.74
N GLY A 114 -16.06 -1.62 9.48
CA GLY A 114 -17.49 -1.47 9.16
C GLY A 114 -17.90 -0.04 8.83
N ASP A 115 -17.41 0.91 9.60
CA ASP A 115 -17.80 2.31 9.54
C ASP A 115 -16.73 3.23 8.92
N GLY A 116 -15.54 2.70 8.68
CA GLY A 116 -14.42 3.43 8.08
C GLY A 116 -13.76 2.65 6.94
N MET A 117 -12.47 2.87 6.76
CA MET A 117 -11.64 2.10 5.85
C MET A 117 -10.52 1.43 6.64
N GLU A 118 -10.44 0.11 6.55
CA GLU A 118 -9.35 -0.66 7.16
C GLU A 118 -8.31 -1.02 6.10
N ILE A 119 -7.06 -0.63 6.35
CA ILE A 119 -5.91 -1.17 5.63
C ILE A 119 -5.44 -2.41 6.39
N GLN A 120 -5.74 -3.58 5.84
CA GLN A 120 -5.46 -4.86 6.48
C GLN A 120 -3.96 -5.09 6.67
N ILE A 121 -3.57 -5.51 7.88
CA ILE A 121 -2.25 -6.04 8.20
C ILE A 121 -2.41 -7.49 8.65
N LEU A 122 -2.01 -8.44 7.80
CA LEU A 122 -2.19 -9.86 8.07
C LEU A 122 -0.89 -10.61 7.81
N ASP A 123 -0.54 -11.52 8.72
CA ASP A 123 0.43 -12.56 8.40
C ASP A 123 -0.24 -13.57 7.46
N HIS A 124 -0.15 -13.29 6.17
CA HIS A 124 -0.79 -14.06 5.12
C HIS A 124 -0.34 -15.53 5.11
N PHE A 125 0.89 -15.81 5.52
CA PHE A 125 1.44 -17.17 5.43
C PHE A 125 1.33 -17.95 6.74
N GLY A 126 0.92 -17.29 7.81
CA GLY A 126 0.72 -17.86 9.12
C GLY A 126 -0.15 -19.11 9.09
N SER A 127 0.21 -20.06 9.95
CA SER A 127 -0.43 -21.37 10.10
C SER A 127 -1.95 -21.31 10.28
N ARG A 128 -2.51 -20.21 10.84
CA ARG A 128 -3.96 -20.01 10.99
C ARG A 128 -4.68 -19.68 9.68
N TYR A 129 -4.00 -19.03 8.73
CA TYR A 129 -4.62 -18.53 7.50
C TYR A 129 -4.24 -19.36 6.28
N GLY A 130 -3.26 -20.27 6.39
CA GLY A 130 -2.92 -21.20 5.32
C GLY A 130 -3.96 -22.31 5.15
N THR A 131 -4.89 -22.17 4.21
CA THR A 131 -5.71 -23.28 3.73
C THR A 131 -5.24 -23.71 2.34
N GLU A 132 -5.33 -25.01 2.04
CA GLU A 132 -5.14 -25.51 0.68
C GLU A 132 -6.51 -25.63 0.00
N THR A 133 -6.68 -24.98 -1.15
CA THR A 133 -7.86 -25.18 -1.99
C THR A 133 -7.48 -25.92 -3.27
N THR A 134 -8.45 -26.63 -3.84
CA THR A 134 -8.33 -27.24 -5.17
C THR A 134 -9.10 -26.37 -6.16
N LEU A 135 -8.42 -25.91 -7.21
CA LEU A 135 -9.04 -25.15 -8.30
C LEU A 135 -9.80 -26.10 -9.25
N ALA A 136 -10.65 -25.54 -10.11
CA ALA A 136 -11.50 -26.32 -11.03
C ALA A 136 -10.72 -27.23 -12.00
N ASN A 137 -9.44 -26.93 -12.26
CA ASN A 137 -8.52 -27.73 -13.07
C ASN A 137 -7.80 -28.84 -12.26
N GLY A 138 -8.13 -29.02 -10.97
CA GLY A 138 -7.50 -29.98 -10.08
C GLY A 138 -6.18 -29.51 -9.44
N SER A 139 -5.67 -28.32 -9.78
CA SER A 139 -4.45 -27.82 -9.14
C SER A 139 -4.71 -27.37 -7.71
N LYS A 140 -3.76 -27.65 -6.82
CA LYS A 140 -3.83 -27.24 -5.42
C LYS A 140 -3.08 -25.93 -5.21
N HIS A 141 -3.70 -25.00 -4.51
CA HIS A 141 -3.13 -23.70 -4.19
C HIS A 141 -3.33 -23.40 -2.72
N LYS A 142 -2.27 -22.89 -2.07
CA LYS A 142 -2.41 -22.27 -0.75
C LYS A 142 -3.19 -20.97 -0.96
N VAL A 143 -4.34 -20.86 -0.30
CA VAL A 143 -5.17 -19.68 -0.26
C VAL A 143 -5.24 -19.19 1.17
N SER A 144 -4.98 -17.89 1.33
CA SER A 144 -4.75 -17.28 2.64
C SER A 144 -5.60 -16.05 2.90
N TRP A 145 -6.55 -15.79 2.01
CA TRP A 145 -7.58 -14.74 2.14
C TRP A 145 -8.86 -15.24 2.80
N LEU A 146 -9.00 -16.55 3.04
CA LEU A 146 -10.12 -17.08 3.81
C LEU A 146 -9.78 -16.96 5.29
N LYS A 147 -10.17 -15.84 5.92
CA LYS A 147 -10.30 -15.80 7.38
C LYS A 147 -11.34 -16.88 7.73
N PRO A 148 -11.00 -17.94 8.48
CA PRO A 148 -12.00 -18.90 8.92
C PRO A 148 -12.89 -18.16 9.92
N TRP A 149 -14.10 -17.80 9.48
CA TRP A 149 -15.14 -17.24 10.33
C TRP A 149 -15.49 -18.23 11.45
#